data_AF-A0A831PLI4-F1
#
_entry.id   AF-A0A831PLI4-F1
#
_cell.length_a   1.000
_cell.length_b   1.000
_cell.length_c   1.000
_cell.angle_alpha   90.00
_cell.angle_beta   90.00
_cell.angle_gamma   90.00
#
_symmetry.space_group_name_H-M   'P 1'
#
loop_
_entity.id
_entity.type
_entity.pdbx_description
1 polymer ?
#
loop_
_entity_poly.entity_id
_entity_poly.type
_entity_poly.pdbx_seq_one_letter_code
_entity_poly.pdbx_strand_id
1 'polypeptide(L)' 'IRGVEIVPETFVLSDHQNFSEEERGLMQDLPACSLGPCILHADMAIVVLHNELDRRESGWT' A
#
# COMPACT_ATOMS: atom_id res chain seq x y z
N ILE A 1 5.98 2.58 -0.58
CA ILE A 1 6.01 1.85 -1.86
C ILE A 1 7.28 2.14 -2.65
N ARG A 2 7.70 3.40 -2.87
CA ARG A 2 8.93 3.75 -3.60
C ARG A 2 10.23 3.16 -3.03
N GLY A 3 10.34 3.02 -1.71
CA GLY A 3 11.48 2.36 -1.06
C GLY A 3 11.43 0.82 -1.04
N VAL A 4 10.44 0.21 -1.69
CA VAL A 4 10.29 -1.25 -1.75
C VAL A 4 10.91 -1.75 -3.06
N GLU A 5 11.91 -2.64 -2.93
CA GLU A 5 12.66 -3.22 -4.05
C GLU A 5 11.84 -4.23 -4.85
N ILE A 6 11.12 -5.12 -4.15
CA ILE A 6 10.23 -6.12 -4.76
C ILE A 6 8.78 -5.75 -4.44
N VAL A 7 8.00 -5.46 -5.49
CA VAL A 7 6.59 -5.14 -5.35
C VAL A 7 5.78 -6.42 -5.09
N PRO A 8 4.98 -6.50 -4.01
CA PRO A 8 4.08 -7.63 -3.78
C PRO A 8 2.98 -7.73 -4.84
N GLU A 9 2.49 -8.94 -5.12
CA GLU A 9 1.36 -9.16 -6.01
C GLU A 9 0.01 -8.75 -5.37
N THR A 10 -0.07 -8.70 -4.04
CA THR A 10 -1.30 -8.42 -3.30
C THR A 10 -1.05 -7.42 -2.18
N PHE A 11 -1.99 -6.49 -2.03
CA PHE A 11 -1.97 -5.45 -1.01
C PHE A 11 -3.22 -5.54 -0.15
N VAL A 12 -3.07 -5.29 1.14
CA VAL A 12 -4.16 -5.27 2.10
C VAL A 12 -4.37 -3.83 2.56
N LEU A 13 -5.60 -3.34 2.43
CA LEU A 13 -6.01 -1.99 2.78
C LEU A 13 -7.16 -2.07 3.76
N SER A 14 -7.11 -1.22 4.78
CA SER A 14 -8.26 -1.00 5.65
C SER A 14 -9.24 -0.06 4.94
N ASP A 15 -10.48 -0.04 5.41
CA ASP A 15 -11.53 0.84 4.87
C ASP A 15 -11.42 2.25 5.49
N HIS A 16 -12.55 2.84 5.90
CA HIS A 16 -12.57 4.11 6.62
C HIS A 16 -12.08 4.01 8.08
N GLN A 17 -12.02 2.81 8.65
CA GLN A 17 -11.48 2.58 9.98
C GLN A 17 -10.08 1.98 9.89
N ASN A 18 -9.29 2.14 10.93
CA ASN A 18 -8.03 1.43 11.05
C ASN A 18 -8.28 -0.05 11.36
N PHE A 19 -7.37 -0.93 10.93
CA PHE A 19 -7.36 -2.31 11.40
C PHE A 19 -7.41 -2.38 12.92
N SER A 20 -8.26 -3.26 13.42
CA SER A 20 -8.31 -3.64 14.82
C SER A 20 -6.99 -4.25 15.29
N GLU A 21 -6.80 -4.33 16.60
CA GLU A 21 -5.60 -4.94 17.17
C GLU A 21 -5.48 -6.43 16.80
N GLU A 22 -6.60 -7.14 16.73
CA GLU A 22 -6.65 -8.55 16.32
C GLU A 22 -6.21 -8.72 14.86
N GLU A 23 -6.76 -7.93 13.93
CA GLU A 23 -6.37 -7.97 12.52
C GLU A 23 -4.90 -7.57 12.31
N ARG A 24 -4.41 -6.57 13.06
CA ARG A 24 -2.99 -6.20 13.06
C ARG A 24 -2.11 -7.34 13.54
N GLY A 25 -2.57 -8.12 14.52
CA GLY A 25 -1.90 -9.33 14.99
C GLY A 25 -1.76 -10.39 13.90
N LEU A 26 -2.80 -10.59 13.08
CA LEU A 26 -2.75 -11.51 11.93
C LEU A 26 -1.77 -11.07 10.84
N MET A 27 -1.51 -9.76 10.75
CA MET A 27 -0.66 -9.15 9.72
C MET A 27 0.73 -8.73 10.24
N GLN A 28 1.08 -9.05 11.49
CA GLN A 28 2.28 -8.51 12.15
C GLN A 28 3.59 -8.85 11.42
N ASP A 29 3.63 -9.99 10.73
CA ASP A 29 4.80 -10.47 10.01
C ASP A 29 4.84 -9.98 8.55
N LEU A 30 3.82 -9.25 8.09
CA LEU A 30 3.75 -8.69 6.75
C LEU A 30 4.44 -7.33 6.67
N PRO A 31 5.14 -7.04 5.56
CA PRO A 31 5.78 -5.74 5.39
C PRO A 31 4.74 -4.62 5.22
N ALA A 32 4.91 -3.53 5.96
CA ALA A 32 4.10 -2.33 5.80
C ALA A 32 4.73 -1.36 4.79
N CYS A 33 3.93 -0.79 3.90
CA CYS A 33 4.39 0.19 2.92
C CYS A 33 3.56 1.48 2.96
N SER A 34 4.22 2.65 2.91
CA SER A 34 3.54 3.95 2.81
C SER A 34 3.40 4.41 1.35
N LEU A 35 2.26 5.01 1.01
CA LEU A 35 2.01 5.65 -0.29
C LEU A 35 2.36 7.15 -0.32
N GLY A 36 2.74 7.73 0.83
CA GLY A 36 3.06 9.14 0.95
C GLY A 36 2.89 9.67 2.39
N PRO A 37 3.09 10.98 2.61
CA PRO A 37 2.99 11.59 3.93
C PRO A 37 1.55 11.83 4.40
N CYS A 38 0.57 11.81 3.49
CA CYS A 38 -0.82 12.11 3.79
C CYS A 38 -1.63 10.83 4.07
N ILE A 39 -2.62 10.95 4.95
CA ILE A 39 -3.66 9.92 5.10
C ILE A 39 -4.56 9.99 3.86
N LEU A 40 -4.78 8.85 3.23
CA LEU A 40 -5.62 8.71 2.05
C LEU A 40 -6.82 7.83 2.37
N HIS A 41 -7.97 8.12 1.77
CA HIS A 41 -9.06 7.15 1.70
C HIS A 41 -8.65 5.95 0.86
N ALA A 42 -9.24 4.79 1.13
CA ALA A 42 -8.85 3.52 0.51
C ALA A 42 -8.92 3.57 -1.03
N ASP A 43 -9.93 4.23 -1.61
CA ASP A 43 -10.05 4.43 -3.05
C ASP A 43 -8.88 5.24 -3.62
N MET A 44 -8.50 6.34 -2.96
CA MET A 44 -7.35 7.16 -3.36
C MET A 44 -6.03 6.39 -3.23
N ALA A 45 -5.90 5.57 -2.18
CA ALA A 45 -4.73 4.71 -1.99
C ALA A 45 -4.57 3.72 -3.16
N ILE A 46 -5.68 3.11 -3.62
CA ILE A 46 -5.69 2.22 -4.79
C ILE A 46 -5.21 2.97 -6.05
N VAL A 47 -5.73 4.17 -6.30
CA VAL A 47 -5.34 4.97 -7.48
C VAL A 47 -3.84 5.32 -7.45
N VAL A 48 -3.34 5.79 -6.31
CA VAL A 48 -1.91 6.15 -6.16
C VAL A 48 -1.01 4.94 -6.31
N LEU A 49 -1.41 3.79 -5.74
CA LEU A 49 -0.68 2.54 -5.87
C LEU A 49 -0.60 2.10 -7.34
N HIS A 50 -1.73 2.03 -8.04
CA HIS A 50 -1.75 1.65 -9.46
C HIS A 50 -0.90 2.57 -10.32
N ASN A 51 -1.00 3.89 -10.12
CA ASN A 51 -0.15 4.83 -10.84
C ASN A 51 1.35 4.56 -10.60
N GLU A 52 1.76 4.20 -9.37
CA GLU A 52 3.14 3.84 -9.10
C GLU A 52 3.54 2.51 -9.76
N LEU A 53 2.66 1.52 -9.82
CA LEU A 53 2.90 0.26 -10.54
C LEU A 53 3.08 0.53 -12.04
N ASP A 54 2.17 1.26 -12.66
CA ASP A 54 2.21 1.63 -14.08
C ASP A 54 3.51 2.37 -14.43
N ARG A 55 3.97 3.26 -13.54
CA ARG A 55 5.24 3.99 -13.72
C ARG A 55 6.45 3.05 -13.70
N ARG A 56 6.46 2.05 -12.81
CA ARG A 56 7.55 1.05 -12.76
C ARG A 56 7.56 0.18 -14.01
N GLU A 57 6.40 -0.29 -14.44
CA GLU A 57 6.25 -1.09 -15.66
C GLU A 57 6.66 -0.31 -16.91
N SER A 58 6.31 0.98 -16.97
CA SER A 58 6.65 1.86 -18.08
C SER A 58 8.11 2.37 -18.06
N GLY A 59 8.88 2.06 -17.02
CA GLY A 59 10.26 2.53 -16.85
C GLY A 59 10.40 4.02 -16.52
N TRP A 60 9.33 4.66 -16.03
CA TRP A 60 9.31 6.05 -15.62
C TRP A 60 9.76 6.21 -14.16
N THR A 61 11.07 6.11 -13.94
CA THR A 61 11.68 6.37 -12.61
C THR A 61 11.70 7.85 -12.28
#